data_AF-A0A699X2V4-F1
#
_entry.id   AF-A0A699X2V4-F1
#
_cell.length_a   1.000
_cell.length_b   1.000
_cell.length_c   1.000
_cell.angle_alpha   90.00
_cell.angle_beta   90.00
_cell.angle_gamma   90.00
#
_symmetry.space_group_name_H-M   'P 1'
#
loop_
_entity.id
_entity.type
_entity.pdbx_description
1 polymer ?
#
loop_
_entity_poly.entity_id
_entity_poly.type
_entity_poly.pdbx_seq_one_letter_code
_entity_poly.pdbx_strand_id
1 'polypeptide(L)'
;EVAGKHADVYALWGETYEQVRDIVKQVRAEAAKHGRTVRFSLSLRPILAETEEKAWARADSILERAKSLAQASGFERREPPNEGSKRLLEAAAKGSRLDKRLWTGIAGLLGAKGN
;
A
#
# COMPACT_ATOMS: atom_id res chain seq x y z
N GLU A 1 15.52 2.21 12.81
CA GLU A 1 16.82 1.70 13.28
C GLU A 1 17.39 0.58 12.41
N VAL A 2 16.87 -0.66 12.46
CA VAL A 2 17.41 -1.82 11.72
C VAL A 2 17.67 -1.54 10.23
N ALA A 3 16.69 -0.97 9.53
CA ALA A 3 16.83 -0.62 8.12
C ALA A 3 17.95 0.40 7.86
N GLY A 4 18.10 1.43 8.69
CA GLY A 4 19.15 2.43 8.51
C GLY A 4 20.55 1.82 8.65
N LYS A 5 20.70 0.89 9.59
CA LYS A 5 21.97 0.18 9.83
C LYS A 5 22.31 -0.84 8.75
N HIS A 6 21.32 -1.55 8.21
CA HIS A 6 21.56 -2.76 7.40
C HIS A 6 21.02 -2.73 5.97
N ALA A 7 19.94 -2.01 5.68
CA ALA A 7 19.30 -2.10 4.37
C ALA A 7 20.06 -1.28 3.32
N ASP A 8 20.27 -1.88 2.14
CA ASP A 8 20.71 -1.15 0.94
C ASP A 8 19.52 -0.60 0.14
N VAL A 9 18.39 -1.31 0.22
CA VAL A 9 17.10 -0.93 -0.36
C VAL A 9 16.01 -1.17 0.68
N TYR A 10 15.19 -0.17 0.95
CA TYR A 10 14.01 -0.27 1.79
C TYR A 10 12.76 -0.44 0.93
N ALA A 11 12.00 -1.51 1.14
CA ALA A 11 10.77 -1.80 0.39
C ALA A 11 9.54 -1.15 1.05
N LEU A 12 8.82 -0.36 0.27
CA LEU A 12 7.58 0.33 0.60
C LEU A 12 6.41 -0.32 -0.13
N TRP A 13 5.23 -0.15 0.45
CA TRP A 13 3.97 -0.63 -0.12
C TRP A 13 3.18 0.52 -0.73
N GLY A 14 2.04 0.24 -1.35
CA GLY A 14 1.15 1.24 -1.96
C GLY A 14 0.45 2.16 -0.94
N GLU A 15 1.23 2.92 -0.18
CA GLU A 15 0.82 3.89 0.83
C GLU A 15 0.61 5.28 0.20
N THR A 16 0.02 6.22 0.95
CA THR A 16 -0.20 7.59 0.45
C THR A 16 1.12 8.34 0.25
N TYR A 17 1.11 9.42 -0.54
CA TYR A 17 2.27 10.30 -0.71
C TYR A 17 2.81 10.82 0.63
N GLU A 18 1.93 11.17 1.56
CA GLU A 18 2.29 11.61 2.89
C GLU A 18 3.00 10.50 3.68
N GLN A 19 2.41 9.31 3.76
CA GLN A 19 2.99 8.17 4.46
C GLN A 19 4.36 7.78 3.88
N VAL A 20 4.46 7.71 2.55
CA VAL A 20 5.72 7.41 1.86
C VAL A 20 6.78 8.47 2.16
N ARG A 21 6.43 9.76 2.12
CA ARG A 21 7.36 10.85 2.43
C ARG A 21 7.91 10.74 3.85
N ASP A 22 7.04 10.46 4.81
CA ASP A 22 7.41 10.40 6.22
C ASP A 22 8.32 9.19 6.50
N ILE A 23 8.00 8.02 5.94
CA ILE A 23 8.84 6.82 6.06
C ILE A 23 10.20 7.04 5.39
N VAL A 24 10.23 7.60 4.17
CA VAL A 24 11.49 7.89 3.46
C VAL A 24 12.36 8.84 4.29
N LYS A 25 11.77 9.89 4.88
CA LYS A 25 12.48 10.84 5.74
C LYS A 25 13.08 10.12 6.96
N GLN A 26 12.29 9.31 7.65
CA GLN A 26 12.74 8.57 8.84
C GLN A 26 13.86 7.57 8.51
N VAL A 27 13.70 6.76 7.46
CA VAL A 27 14.67 5.74 7.07
C VAL A 27 15.99 6.38 6.60
N ARG A 28 15.93 7.51 5.87
CA ARG A 28 17.13 8.27 5.50
C ARG A 28 17.84 8.87 6.71
N ALA A 29 17.10 9.50 7.62
CA ALA A 29 17.67 10.06 8.85
C ALA A 29 18.37 8.98 9.68
N GLU A 30 17.81 7.77 9.71
CA GLU A 30 18.43 6.65 10.41
C GLU A 30 19.69 6.13 9.72
N ALA A 31 19.67 5.99 8.38
CA ALA A 31 20.86 5.58 7.63
C ALA A 31 22.01 6.57 7.79
N ALA A 32 21.71 7.87 7.85
CA ALA A 32 22.71 8.93 8.03
C ALA A 32 23.47 8.81 9.36
N LYS A 33 22.82 8.34 10.45
CA LYS A 33 23.50 8.08 11.74
C LYS A 33 24.61 7.04 11.63
N HIS A 34 24.57 6.20 10.59
CA HIS A 34 25.58 5.17 10.31
C HIS A 34 26.49 5.53 9.13
N GLY A 35 26.45 6.76 8.64
CA GLY A 35 27.23 7.19 7.47
C GLY A 35 26.80 6.48 6.18
N ARG A 36 25.56 5.95 6.12
CA ARG A 36 25.04 5.20 4.97
C ARG A 36 23.97 5.99 4.22
N THR A 37 23.84 5.69 2.94
CA THR A 37 22.70 6.09 2.11
C THR A 37 21.87 4.87 1.76
N VAL A 38 20.56 5.03 1.64
CA VAL A 38 19.60 3.95 1.41
C VAL A 38 18.73 4.26 0.20
N ARG A 39 18.50 3.25 -0.65
CA ARG A 39 17.58 3.33 -1.80
C ARG A 39 16.20 2.84 -1.38
N PHE A 40 15.20 3.10 -2.21
CA PHE A 40 13.81 2.73 -1.95
C PHE A 40 13.23 1.97 -3.13
N SER A 41 12.40 0.97 -2.83
CA SER A 41 11.56 0.28 -3.80
C SER A 41 10.11 0.45 -3.40
N LEU A 42 9.27 0.96 -4.29
CA LEU A 42 7.84 1.12 -4.05
C LEU A 42 7.08 0.14 -4.93
N SER A 43 6.36 -0.79 -4.31
CA SER A 43 5.57 -1.78 -5.02
C SER A 43 4.12 -1.31 -5.14
N LEU A 44 3.60 -1.29 -6.36
CA LEU A 44 2.22 -0.92 -6.70
C LEU A 44 1.70 -1.86 -7.80
N ARG A 45 0.39 -2.10 -7.81
CA ARG A 45 -0.30 -2.82 -8.89
C ARG A 45 -1.10 -1.83 -9.74
N PRO A 46 -0.55 -1.35 -10.88
CA PRO A 46 -1.26 -0.39 -11.72
C PRO A 46 -2.46 -1.03 -12.40
N ILE A 47 -3.60 -0.33 -12.39
CA ILE A 47 -4.78 -0.70 -13.16
C ILE A 47 -4.82 0.21 -14.39
N LEU A 48 -4.44 -0.34 -15.54
CA LEU A 48 -4.31 0.41 -16.79
C LEU A 48 -5.57 0.28 -17.65
N ALA A 49 -5.90 1.36 -18.35
CA ALA A 49 -6.93 1.44 -19.38
C ALA A 49 -6.62 2.62 -20.34
N GLU A 50 -7.42 2.77 -21.40
CA GLU A 50 -7.24 3.83 -22.40
C GLU A 50 -7.48 5.24 -21.85
N THR A 51 -8.36 5.38 -20.84
CA THR A 51 -8.64 6.65 -20.16
C THR A 51 -8.67 6.45 -18.65
N GLU A 52 -8.56 7.54 -17.88
CA GLU A 52 -8.58 7.47 -16.42
C GLU A 52 -9.94 6.96 -15.91
N GLU A 53 -11.05 7.38 -16.54
CA GLU A 53 -12.40 6.93 -16.24
C GLU A 53 -12.53 5.41 -16.45
N LYS A 54 -11.98 4.88 -17.55
CA LYS A 54 -11.97 3.43 -17.81
C LYS A 54 -11.11 2.67 -16.80
N ALA A 55 -10.01 3.25 -16.33
CA ALA A 55 -9.18 2.63 -15.29
C ALA A 55 -9.91 2.57 -13.95
N TRP A 56 -10.64 3.63 -13.59
CA TRP A 56 -11.49 3.64 -12.40
C TRP A 56 -12.66 2.65 -12.50
N ALA A 57 -13.35 2.61 -13.63
CA ALA A 57 -14.41 1.62 -13.86
C ALA A 57 -13.88 0.18 -13.77
N ARG A 58 -12.65 -0.06 -14.26
CA ARG A 58 -11.98 -1.36 -14.11
C ARG A 58 -11.65 -1.68 -12.65
N ALA A 59 -11.19 -0.70 -11.87
CA ALA A 59 -10.95 -0.87 -10.43
C ALA A 59 -12.23 -1.22 -9.68
N ASP A 60 -13.33 -0.53 -9.98
CA ASP A 60 -14.64 -0.80 -9.38
C ASP A 60 -15.12 -2.23 -9.74
N SER A 61 -14.98 -2.64 -11.00
CA SER A 61 -15.31 -4.02 -11.44
C SER A 61 -14.47 -5.10 -10.73
N ILE A 62 -13.16 -4.85 -10.53
CA ILE A 62 -12.28 -5.74 -9.78
C ILE A 62 -12.76 -5.85 -8.33
N LEU A 63 -13.19 -4.76 -7.70
CA LEU A 63 -13.69 -4.77 -6.34
C LEU A 63 -14.96 -5.59 -6.20
N GLU A 64 -15.93 -5.39 -7.09
CA GLU A 64 -17.18 -6.13 -7.05
C GLU A 64 -16.95 -7.64 -7.20
N ARG A 65 -16.09 -8.03 -8.16
CA ARG A 65 -15.68 -9.43 -8.30
C ARG A 65 -15.00 -9.96 -7.04
N ALA A 66 -14.11 -9.17 -6.43
CA ALA A 66 -13.41 -9.57 -5.21
C ALA A 66 -14.37 -9.73 -4.01
N LYS A 67 -15.38 -8.87 -3.90
CA LYS A 67 -16.44 -8.99 -2.87
C LYS A 67 -17.21 -10.30 -3.03
N SER A 68 -17.64 -10.62 -4.25
CA SER A 68 -18.35 -11.88 -4.53
C SER A 68 -17.51 -13.10 -4.18
N LEU A 69 -16.22 -13.07 -4.52
CA LEU A 69 -15.28 -14.16 -4.20
C LEU A 69 -15.06 -14.31 -2.68
N ALA A 70 -14.84 -13.19 -1.97
CA ALA A 70 -14.65 -13.19 -0.52
C ALA A 70 -15.89 -13.74 0.20
N GLN A 71 -17.08 -13.35 -0.24
CA GLN A 71 -18.35 -13.86 0.29
C GLN A 71 -18.49 -15.37 0.03
N ALA A 72 -18.25 -15.81 -1.21
CA ALA A 72 -18.37 -17.22 -1.59
C ALA A 72 -17.38 -18.12 -0.86
N SER A 73 -16.18 -17.63 -0.53
CA SER A 73 -15.17 -18.37 0.22
C SER A 73 -15.37 -18.33 1.74
N GLY A 74 -16.34 -17.57 2.25
CA GLY A 74 -16.47 -17.32 3.70
C GLY A 74 -15.24 -16.61 4.28
N PHE A 75 -14.63 -15.71 3.51
CA PHE A 75 -13.43 -15.01 3.96
C PHE A 75 -13.73 -14.11 5.14
N GLU A 76 -12.96 -14.29 6.22
CA GLU A 76 -13.00 -13.41 7.38
C GLU A 76 -11.71 -12.60 7.49
N ARG A 77 -11.89 -11.28 7.63
CA ARG A 77 -10.79 -10.36 7.87
C ARG A 77 -10.22 -10.59 9.26
N ARG A 78 -8.88 -10.59 9.35
CA ARG A 78 -8.13 -10.67 10.61
C ARG A 78 -7.26 -9.44 10.74
N GLU A 79 -6.91 -9.10 11.98
CA GLU A 79 -5.96 -8.03 12.27
C GLU A 79 -4.59 -8.38 11.67
N PRO A 80 -3.97 -7.50 10.88
CA PRO A 80 -2.67 -7.80 10.31
C PRO A 80 -1.55 -7.74 11.36
N PRO A 81 -0.54 -8.62 11.26
CA PRO A 81 0.55 -8.69 12.23
C PRO A 81 1.66 -7.66 12.00
N ASN A 82 1.60 -6.89 10.91
CA ASN A 82 2.70 -6.03 10.48
C ASN A 82 2.23 -4.57 10.26
N GLU A 83 3.14 -3.64 10.51
CA GLU A 83 2.86 -2.20 10.46
C GLU A 83 2.55 -1.68 9.05
N GLY A 84 3.10 -2.31 8.00
CA GLY A 84 2.76 -1.93 6.62
C GLY A 84 1.28 -2.15 6.33
N SER A 85 0.73 -3.29 6.75
CA SER A 85 -0.65 -3.66 6.48
C SER A 85 -1.59 -2.75 7.27
N LYS A 86 -1.22 -2.42 8.52
CA LYS A 86 -1.96 -1.44 9.32
C LYS A 86 -2.03 -0.08 8.63
N ARG A 87 -0.91 0.44 8.13
CA ARG A 87 -0.89 1.71 7.40
C ARG A 87 -1.70 1.70 6.11
N LEU A 88 -1.74 0.58 5.38
CA LEU A 88 -2.62 0.42 4.22
C LEU A 88 -4.11 0.44 4.61
N LEU A 89 -4.45 -0.14 5.76
CA LEU A 89 -5.83 -0.13 6.27
C LEU A 89 -6.24 1.24 6.81
N GLU A 90 -5.33 1.95 7.47
CA GLU A 90 -5.52 3.36 7.87
C GLU A 90 -5.77 4.24 6.64
N ALA A 91 -5.00 4.04 5.57
CA ALA A 91 -5.25 4.71 4.30
C ALA A 91 -6.65 4.33 3.76
N ALA A 92 -6.97 3.04 3.66
CA ALA A 92 -8.27 2.58 3.18
C ALA A 92 -9.46 3.15 3.99
N ALA A 93 -9.29 3.38 5.29
CA ALA A 93 -10.29 4.01 6.16
C ALA A 93 -10.59 5.47 5.79
N LYS A 94 -9.66 6.18 5.14
CA LYS A 94 -9.85 7.56 4.67
C LYS A 94 -10.64 7.65 3.36
N GLY A 95 -10.80 6.53 2.65
CA GLY A 95 -11.51 6.47 1.37
C GLY A 95 -10.91 5.45 0.41
N SER A 96 -11.69 5.07 -0.61
CA SER A 96 -11.29 4.10 -1.63
C SER A 96 -10.36 4.67 -2.69
N ARG A 97 -10.34 6.01 -2.86
CA ARG A 97 -9.48 6.76 -3.78
C ARG A 97 -8.79 7.87 -3.00
N LEU A 98 -7.47 7.86 -3.00
CA LEU A 98 -6.61 8.81 -2.30
C LEU A 98 -5.56 9.37 -3.24
N ASP A 99 -4.91 10.44 -2.81
CA ASP A 99 -3.92 11.17 -3.62
C ASP A 99 -4.43 11.43 -5.04
N LYS A 100 -3.55 11.35 -6.05
CA LYS A 100 -3.96 11.51 -7.45
C LYS A 100 -4.58 10.23 -8.03
N ARG A 101 -4.01 9.06 -7.76
CA ARG A 101 -4.42 7.75 -8.35
C ARG A 101 -4.23 6.57 -7.40
N LEU A 102 -4.17 6.79 -6.09
CA LEU A 102 -4.04 5.67 -5.16
C LEU A 102 -5.42 5.05 -4.94
N TRP A 103 -5.53 3.75 -5.22
CA TRP A 103 -6.74 2.99 -4.99
C TRP A 103 -6.53 1.97 -3.87
N THR A 104 -7.41 1.98 -2.88
CA THR A 104 -7.24 1.20 -1.62
C THR A 104 -8.30 0.10 -1.46
N GLY A 105 -9.19 -0.08 -2.45
CA GLY A 105 -10.37 -0.95 -2.34
C GLY A 105 -10.05 -2.39 -1.95
N ILE A 106 -9.06 -3.02 -2.60
CA ILE A 106 -8.66 -4.41 -2.27
C ILE A 106 -8.02 -4.52 -0.88
N ALA A 107 -7.17 -3.55 -0.51
CA ALA A 107 -6.55 -3.54 0.82
C ALA A 107 -7.62 -3.45 1.92
N GLY A 108 -8.61 -2.57 1.77
CA GLY A 108 -9.74 -2.45 2.69
C GLY A 108 -10.59 -3.73 2.78
N LEU A 109 -10.90 -4.35 1.64
CA LEU A 109 -11.70 -5.57 1.57
C LEU A 109 -11.00 -6.78 2.20
N LEU A 110 -9.74 -7.04 1.82
CA LEU A 110 -9.03 -8.27 2.17
C LEU A 110 -8.10 -8.13 3.39
N GLY A 111 -8.18 -7.01 4.12
CA GLY A 111 -7.37 -6.80 5.32
C GLY A 111 -5.88 -6.58 5.02
N ALA A 112 -5.56 -5.99 3.87
CA ALA A 112 -4.19 -5.70 3.43
C ALA A 112 -3.23 -6.91 3.53
N LYS A 113 -3.73 -8.11 3.20
CA LYS A 113 -2.98 -9.38 3.22
C LYS A 113 -1.94 -9.53 2.10
N GLY A 114 -1.79 -8.55 1.24
CA GLY A 114 -0.82 -8.56 0.15
C GLY A 114 -0.83 -7.25 -0.61
N ASN A 115 0.25 -7.05 -1.37
CA ASN A 115 0.32 -6.06 -2.42
C ASN A 115 -0.06 -6.74 -3.72
#